data_AF-A0A8S4PUJ8-F1
#
_entry.id   AF-A0A8S4PUJ8-F1
#
_cell.length_a   1.000
_cell.length_b   1.000
_cell.length_c   1.000
_cell.angle_alpha   90.00
_cell.angle_beta   90.00
_cell.angle_gamma   90.00
#
_symmetry.space_group_name_H-M   'P 1'
#
loop_
_entity.id
_entity.type
_entity.pdbx_description
1 polymer ?
#
loop_
_entity_poly.entity_id
_entity_poly.type
_entity_poly.pdbx_seq_one_letter_code
_entity_poly.pdbx_strand_id
1 'polypeptide(L)'
;MEISEEIDQNPVIPADENDEGEVQENGEGQYATLLREALDKTISRCLSVGKLKLFVKNFQPIFEKQPKMLKNIHTQFSKQLETVIKQEVDGMLEEEKVIPLLEDLEKIVADSPDRIAWRPSGDVDADMRSHLMPIKVRQKQKLQRILTSIEEENKSLEKAMAHRQKHLEASQKKLEAKTQNIHQTYDTCWGNMALMSQLRNSLIQQTLQ
;
A
#
# COMPACT_ATOMS: atom_id res chain seq x y z
N MET A 1 -44.17 -10.80 18.88
CA MET A 1 -43.41 -11.79 19.66
C MET A 1 -42.01 -11.80 19.09
N GLU A 2 -41.06 -11.47 19.96
CA GLU A 2 -39.66 -11.18 19.65
C GLU A 2 -38.94 -12.37 19.01
N ILE A 3 -38.07 -12.10 18.04
CA ILE A 3 -36.76 -12.77 17.83
C ILE A 3 -35.89 -11.71 17.12
N SER A 4 -35.21 -10.84 17.87
CA SER A 4 -33.81 -10.94 18.31
C SER A 4 -32.80 -10.69 17.19
N GLU A 5 -32.13 -9.54 17.31
CA GLU A 5 -30.97 -9.07 16.57
C GLU A 5 -29.81 -10.08 16.63
N GLU A 6 -29.33 -10.54 15.47
CA GLU A 6 -28.00 -11.14 15.34
C GLU A 6 -26.99 -10.03 15.01
N ILE A 7 -26.20 -9.70 16.02
CA ILE A 7 -25.10 -8.73 15.94
C ILE A 7 -23.90 -9.41 15.25
N ASP A 8 -23.44 -8.71 14.23
CA ASP A 8 -22.23 -8.85 13.44
C ASP A 8 -20.99 -9.23 14.28
N GLN A 9 -20.53 -10.48 14.16
CA GLN A 9 -19.21 -10.91 14.65
C GLN A 9 -18.17 -10.71 13.55
N ASN A 10 -17.60 -9.52 13.54
CA ASN A 10 -16.40 -9.18 12.79
C ASN A 10 -15.23 -10.03 13.33
N PRO A 11 -14.44 -10.74 12.50
CA PRO A 11 -13.29 -11.48 12.99
C PRO A 11 -12.19 -10.49 13.41
N VAL A 12 -11.91 -10.46 14.71
CA VAL A 12 -10.75 -9.79 15.30
C VAL A 12 -9.50 -10.39 14.66
N ILE A 13 -8.88 -9.61 13.78
CA ILE A 13 -7.52 -9.86 13.28
C ILE A 13 -6.61 -9.73 14.51
N PRO A 14 -5.75 -10.73 14.83
CA PRO A 14 -4.76 -10.56 15.87
C PRO A 14 -3.84 -9.40 15.47
N ALA A 15 -3.81 -8.35 16.29
CA ALA A 15 -2.76 -7.37 16.24
C ALA A 15 -1.46 -8.11 16.54
N ASP A 16 -0.69 -8.35 15.48
CA ASP A 16 0.68 -8.81 15.56
C ASP A 16 1.50 -7.64 16.11
N GLU A 17 1.48 -7.49 17.44
CA GLU A 17 2.47 -6.71 18.20
C GLU A 17 3.81 -7.44 18.07
N ASN A 18 4.39 -7.35 16.87
CA ASN A 18 5.82 -7.56 16.71
C ASN A 18 6.50 -6.35 17.36
N ASP A 19 6.85 -6.58 18.62
CA ASP A 19 8.03 -6.08 19.32
C ASP A 19 9.13 -5.67 18.32
N GLU A 20 9.07 -4.41 17.86
CA GLU A 20 10.21 -3.72 17.27
C GLU A 20 11.20 -3.52 18.42
N GLY A 21 11.96 -4.59 18.68
CA GLY A 21 13.05 -4.58 19.62
C GLY A 21 13.91 -3.35 19.35
N GLU A 22 14.06 -2.55 20.39
CA GLU A 22 15.04 -1.49 20.50
C GLU A 22 16.41 -2.05 20.12
N VAL A 23 16.81 -1.86 18.86
CA VAL A 23 18.23 -1.87 18.52
C VAL A 23 18.73 -0.48 18.83
N GLN A 24 19.04 -0.26 20.11
CA GLN A 24 19.99 0.78 20.48
C GLN A 24 21.37 0.37 19.93
N GLU A 25 21.62 0.66 18.66
CA GLU A 25 22.99 0.84 18.18
C GLU A 25 23.49 2.16 18.77
N ASN A 26 23.97 2.09 20.01
CA ASN A 26 24.55 3.20 20.76
C ASN A 26 25.96 3.58 20.23
N GLY A 27 26.08 3.82 18.93
CA GLY A 27 27.30 4.33 18.31
C GLY A 27 26.92 5.29 17.20
N GLU A 28 27.32 6.56 17.30
CA GLU A 28 27.21 7.51 16.19
C GLU A 28 27.73 6.86 14.90
N GLY A 29 26.93 6.91 13.82
CA GLY A 29 27.26 6.28 12.54
C GLY A 29 28.64 6.68 11.99
N GLN A 30 29.20 5.88 11.08
CA GLN A 30 30.55 6.11 10.56
C GLN A 30 30.67 7.50 9.91
N TYR A 31 29.63 7.93 9.18
CA TYR A 31 29.63 9.25 8.54
C TYR A 31 29.52 10.40 9.54
N ALA A 32 28.76 10.22 10.62
CA ALA A 32 28.62 11.22 11.68
C ALA A 32 29.95 11.46 12.40
N THR A 33 30.66 10.38 12.75
CA THR A 33 31.98 10.47 13.39
C THR A 33 33.02 11.11 12.47
N LEU A 34 33.03 10.79 11.17
CA LEU A 34 33.90 11.43 10.18
C LEU A 34 33.62 12.94 10.05
N LEU A 35 32.35 13.34 10.04
CA LEU A 35 31.96 14.75 9.99
C LEU A 35 32.45 15.50 11.24
N ARG A 36 32.20 14.94 12.43
CA ARG A 36 32.68 15.53 13.70
C ARG A 36 34.20 15.67 13.71
N GLU A 37 34.93 14.63 13.30
CA GLU A 37 36.39 14.68 13.24
C GLU A 37 36.88 15.76 12.25
N ALA A 38 36.23 15.91 11.11
CA ALA A 38 36.56 16.95 10.13
C ALA A 38 36.29 18.36 10.67
N LEU A 39 35.17 18.56 11.38
CA LEU A 39 34.81 19.82 12.02
C LEU A 39 35.79 20.17 13.14
N ASP A 40 36.13 19.23 14.02
CA ASP A 40 37.11 19.42 15.09
C ASP A 40 38.49 19.78 14.55
N LYS A 41 38.94 19.10 13.48
CA LYS A 41 40.19 19.44 12.79
C LYS A 41 40.14 20.86 12.21
N THR A 42 39.01 21.25 11.65
CA THR A 42 38.83 22.59 11.06
C THR A 42 38.86 23.66 12.14
N ILE A 43 38.13 23.47 13.24
CA ILE A 43 38.12 24.39 14.40
C ILE A 43 39.53 24.54 14.97
N SER A 44 40.22 23.42 15.22
CA SER A 44 41.60 23.41 15.72
C SER A 44 42.55 24.18 14.78
N ARG A 45 42.41 23.99 13.46
CA ARG A 45 43.21 24.69 12.46
C ARG A 45 42.92 26.18 12.42
N CYS A 46 41.66 26.60 12.51
CA CYS A 46 41.26 28.00 12.60
C CYS A 46 41.85 28.67 13.85
N LEU A 47 41.75 28.03 15.01
CA LEU A 47 42.31 28.55 16.26
C LEU A 47 43.85 28.60 16.24
N SER A 48 44.50 27.67 15.54
CA SER A 48 45.96 27.64 15.41
C SER A 48 46.55 28.88 14.73
N VAL A 49 45.75 29.64 13.97
CA VAL A 49 46.16 30.91 13.36
C VAL A 49 46.31 32.01 14.42
N GLY A 50 45.44 32.01 15.43
CA GLY A 50 45.39 32.99 16.51
C GLY A 50 46.49 32.83 17.57
N LYS A 51 47.75 32.62 17.17
CA LYS A 51 48.86 32.40 18.11
C LYS A 51 49.13 33.63 18.96
N LEU A 52 49.55 33.41 20.22
CA LEU A 52 49.98 34.47 21.14
C LEU A 52 51.04 35.41 20.51
N LYS A 53 51.93 34.89 19.65
CA LYS A 53 52.95 35.69 18.96
C LYS A 53 52.34 36.82 18.12
N LEU A 54 51.21 36.60 17.46
CA LEU A 54 50.52 37.64 16.68
C LEU A 54 49.85 38.66 17.61
N PHE A 55 49.28 38.21 18.72
CA PHE A 55 48.75 39.11 19.76
C PHE A 55 49.85 40.02 20.34
N VAL A 56 51.01 39.46 20.67
CA VAL A 56 52.14 40.24 21.22
C VAL A 56 52.66 41.25 20.19
N LYS A 57 52.74 40.87 18.92
CA LYS A 57 53.17 41.78 17.84
C LYS A 57 52.24 43.01 17.73
N ASN A 58 50.93 42.81 17.83
CA ASN A 58 49.94 43.88 17.66
C ASN A 58 49.68 44.68 18.95
N PHE A 59 49.93 44.10 20.13
CA PHE A 59 49.71 44.72 21.44
C PHE A 59 51.02 44.89 22.23
N GLN A 60 52.11 45.21 21.53
CA GLN A 60 53.46 45.29 22.10
C GLN A 60 53.56 46.24 23.32
N PRO A 61 53.01 47.47 23.30
CA PRO A 61 53.12 48.39 24.45
C PRO A 61 52.45 47.86 25.73
N ILE A 62 51.43 47.01 25.59
CA ILE A 62 50.70 46.40 26.70
C ILE A 62 51.47 45.18 27.20
N PHE A 63 52.07 44.40 26.29
CA PHE A 63 52.88 43.24 26.64
C PHE A 63 54.13 43.63 27.43
N GLU A 64 54.79 44.73 27.08
CA GLU A 64 55.98 45.24 27.79
C GLU A 64 55.65 45.67 29.22
N LYS A 65 54.48 46.27 29.44
CA LYS A 65 54.03 46.72 30.77
C LYS A 65 53.51 45.57 31.63
N GLN A 66 52.68 44.69 31.06
CA GLN A 66 51.99 43.63 31.79
C GLN A 66 51.86 42.34 30.94
N PRO A 67 52.95 41.55 30.82
CA PRO A 67 52.96 40.36 29.97
C PRO A 67 52.06 39.24 30.49
N LYS A 68 51.86 39.17 31.82
CA LYS A 68 50.97 38.19 32.45
C LYS A 68 49.50 38.43 32.09
N MET A 69 49.07 39.69 32.09
CA MET A 69 47.70 40.07 31.75
C MET A 69 47.38 39.70 30.30
N LEU A 70 48.24 40.08 29.35
CA LEU A 70 47.99 39.79 27.93
C LEU A 70 47.96 38.29 27.63
N LYS A 71 48.82 37.49 28.29
CA LYS A 71 48.77 36.02 28.19
C LYS A 71 47.47 35.43 28.71
N ASN A 72 46.97 35.94 29.84
CA ASN A 72 45.69 35.51 30.40
C ASN A 72 44.52 35.86 29.48
N ILE A 73 44.49 37.07 28.93
CA ILE A 73 43.47 37.51 27.97
C ILE A 73 43.48 36.63 26.72
N HIS A 74 44.66 36.37 26.13
CA HIS A 74 44.78 35.50 24.96
C HIS A 74 44.29 34.07 25.24
N THR A 75 44.62 33.54 26.41
CA THR A 75 44.18 32.20 26.83
C THR A 75 42.66 32.16 27.01
N GLN A 76 42.07 33.17 27.66
CA GLN A 76 40.63 33.26 27.84
C GLN A 76 39.90 33.42 26.52
N PHE A 77 40.36 34.33 25.66
CA PHE A 77 39.83 34.56 24.32
C PHE A 77 39.83 33.26 23.51
N SER A 78 40.96 32.54 23.47
CA SER A 78 41.09 31.31 22.69
C SER A 78 40.14 30.21 23.20
N LYS A 79 40.02 30.05 24.52
CA LYS A 79 39.11 29.08 25.13
C LYS A 79 37.64 29.43 24.89
N GLN A 80 37.26 30.69 25.11
CA GLN A 80 35.90 31.15 24.89
C GLN A 80 35.50 31.00 23.43
N LEU A 81 36.38 31.38 22.51
CA LEU A 81 36.14 31.22 21.08
C LEU A 81 35.96 29.75 20.70
N GLU A 82 36.82 28.85 21.20
CA GLU A 82 36.69 27.41 20.98
C GLU A 82 35.35 26.87 21.52
N THR A 83 34.98 27.24 22.74
CA THR A 83 33.74 26.78 23.38
C THR A 83 32.52 27.28 22.62
N VAL A 84 32.47 28.56 22.26
CA VAL A 84 31.33 29.14 21.54
C VAL A 84 31.19 28.52 20.15
N ILE A 85 32.30 28.34 19.40
CA ILE A 85 32.24 27.71 18.08
C ILE A 85 31.75 26.25 18.19
N LYS A 86 32.26 25.47 19.14
CA LYS A 86 31.82 24.09 19.34
C LYS A 86 30.35 24.00 19.70
N GLN A 87 29.89 24.84 20.64
CA GLN A 87 28.50 24.91 21.04
C GLN A 87 27.58 25.30 19.86
N GLU A 88 27.98 26.27 19.06
CA GLU A 88 27.21 26.68 17.87
C GLU A 88 27.14 25.56 16.84
N VAL A 89 28.27 24.90 16.55
CA VAL A 89 28.33 23.77 15.61
C VAL A 89 27.47 22.61 16.09
N ASP A 90 27.55 22.24 17.37
CA ASP A 90 26.71 21.19 17.95
C ASP A 90 25.22 21.57 17.89
N GLY A 91 24.89 22.85 18.17
CA GLY A 91 23.54 23.38 18.04
C GLY A 91 23.01 23.27 16.61
N MET A 92 23.79 23.68 15.61
CA MET A 92 23.42 23.53 14.19
C MET A 92 23.21 22.07 13.78
N LEU A 93 24.08 21.16 14.24
CA LEU A 93 23.96 19.73 13.96
C LEU A 93 22.68 19.14 14.55
N GLU A 94 22.28 19.60 15.74
CA GLU A 94 21.05 19.19 16.41
C GLU A 94 19.80 19.78 15.73
N GLU A 95 19.81 21.08 15.42
CA GLU A 95 18.71 21.79 14.76
C GLU A 95 18.37 21.20 13.39
N GLU A 96 19.40 20.94 12.57
CA GLU A 96 19.24 20.35 11.23
C GLU A 96 19.11 18.83 11.27
N LYS A 97 19.21 18.20 12.45
CA LYS A 97 19.16 16.75 12.64
C LYS A 97 20.13 16.01 11.71
N VAL A 98 21.36 16.52 11.61
CA VAL A 98 22.36 16.01 10.67
C VAL A 98 22.79 14.59 11.03
N ILE A 99 22.94 14.29 12.31
CA ILE A 99 23.37 12.97 12.79
C ILE A 99 22.40 11.85 12.35
N PRO A 100 21.08 11.92 12.63
CA PRO A 100 20.16 10.88 12.17
C PRO A 100 20.04 10.83 10.64
N LEU A 101 20.17 11.96 9.93
CA LEU A 101 20.20 11.96 8.46
C LEU A 101 21.40 11.20 7.89
N LEU A 102 22.56 11.30 8.55
CA LEU A 102 23.76 10.57 8.14
C LEU A 102 23.65 9.06 8.46
N GLU A 103 23.00 8.71 9.57
CA GLU A 103 22.70 7.31 9.90
C GLU A 103 21.73 6.69 8.89
N ASP A 104 20.67 7.42 8.51
CA ASP A 104 19.74 6.97 7.48
C ASP A 104 20.42 6.86 6.11
N LEU A 105 21.33 7.77 5.79
CA LEU A 105 22.16 7.68 4.59
C LEU A 105 23.05 6.43 4.61
N GLU A 106 23.63 6.08 5.76
CA GLU A 106 24.44 4.87 5.92
C GLU A 106 23.61 3.61 5.64
N LYS A 107 22.39 3.52 6.17
CA LYS A 107 21.44 2.44 5.86
C LYS A 107 21.12 2.37 4.36
N ILE A 108 20.83 3.50 3.72
CA ILE A 108 20.52 3.56 2.28
C ILE A 108 21.69 3.09 1.43
N VAL A 109 22.92 3.46 1.78
CA VAL A 109 24.14 3.04 1.08
C VAL A 109 24.39 1.54 1.29
N ALA A 110 24.20 1.03 2.51
CA ALA A 110 24.33 -0.39 2.83
C ALA A 110 23.32 -1.25 2.04
N ASP A 111 22.10 -0.78 1.85
CA ASP A 111 21.04 -1.49 1.12
C ASP A 111 21.28 -1.56 -0.40
N SER A 112 22.19 -0.75 -0.97
CA SER A 112 22.38 -0.66 -2.42
C SER A 112 23.81 -0.27 -2.86
N PRO A 113 24.84 -1.10 -2.54
CA PRO A 113 26.24 -0.75 -2.81
C PRO A 113 26.59 -0.65 -4.31
N ASP A 114 25.94 -1.43 -5.18
CA ASP A 114 26.35 -1.59 -6.59
C ASP A 114 25.31 -1.15 -7.63
N ARG A 115 24.34 -0.32 -7.25
CA ARG A 115 23.30 0.15 -8.18
C ARG A 115 23.71 1.47 -8.83
N ILE A 116 23.58 1.55 -10.15
CA ILE A 116 23.60 2.85 -10.85
C ILE A 116 22.45 3.67 -10.30
N ALA A 117 22.78 4.63 -9.44
CA ALA A 117 21.78 5.43 -8.77
C ALA A 117 21.04 6.29 -9.79
N TRP A 118 19.71 6.24 -9.76
CA TRP A 118 18.89 7.12 -10.58
C TRP A 118 19.22 8.58 -10.23
N ARG A 119 19.25 9.42 -11.27
CA ARG A 119 19.42 10.86 -11.17
C ARG A 119 18.26 11.50 -11.94
N PRO A 120 17.65 12.58 -11.43
CA PRO A 120 16.63 13.31 -12.15
C PRO A 120 17.15 13.68 -13.54
N SER A 121 16.37 13.36 -14.58
CA SER A 121 16.77 13.57 -15.97
C SER A 121 16.66 15.03 -16.40
N GLY A 122 15.96 15.85 -15.61
CA GLY A 122 15.57 17.22 -15.94
C GLY A 122 14.24 17.29 -16.69
N ASP A 123 13.69 16.15 -17.13
CA ASP A 123 12.32 16.03 -17.64
C ASP A 123 11.39 15.50 -16.54
N VAL A 124 10.56 16.40 -16.00
CA VAL A 124 9.61 16.09 -14.93
C VAL A 124 8.64 14.99 -15.35
N ASP A 125 8.18 14.99 -16.61
CA ASP A 125 7.20 14.00 -17.06
C ASP A 125 7.81 12.61 -17.15
N ALA A 126 9.06 12.50 -17.60
CA ALA A 126 9.78 11.23 -17.63
C ALA A 126 10.04 10.68 -16.23
N ASP A 127 10.47 11.54 -15.31
CA ASP A 127 10.78 11.19 -13.93
C ASP A 127 9.50 10.76 -13.18
N MET A 128 8.39 11.48 -13.37
CA MET A 128 7.08 11.10 -12.82
C MET A 128 6.58 9.78 -13.41
N ARG A 129 6.72 9.55 -14.71
CA ARG A 129 6.33 8.27 -15.33
C ARG A 129 7.11 7.12 -14.71
N SER A 130 8.42 7.27 -14.55
CA SER A 130 9.28 6.25 -13.94
C SER A 130 8.83 5.93 -12.51
N HIS A 131 8.58 6.95 -11.69
CA HIS A 131 8.11 6.79 -10.32
C HIS A 131 6.73 6.12 -10.22
N LEU A 132 5.79 6.48 -11.09
CA LEU A 132 4.42 5.97 -11.06
C LEU A 132 4.25 4.59 -11.72
N MET A 133 5.19 4.17 -12.57
CA MET A 133 5.07 2.93 -13.34
C MET A 133 4.90 1.68 -12.45
N PRO A 134 5.68 1.45 -11.38
CA PRO A 134 5.51 0.29 -10.51
C PRO A 134 4.12 0.21 -9.87
N ILE A 135 3.56 1.36 -9.47
CA ILE A 135 2.23 1.47 -8.87
C ILE A 135 1.17 1.09 -9.89
N LYS A 136 1.24 1.68 -11.10
CA LYS A 136 0.29 1.41 -12.19
C LYS A 136 0.33 -0.05 -12.64
N VAL A 137 1.52 -0.66 -12.67
CA VAL A 137 1.67 -2.10 -12.97
C VAL A 137 0.96 -2.96 -11.92
N ARG A 138 1.14 -2.67 -10.62
CA ARG A 138 0.45 -3.39 -9.53
C ARG A 138 -1.07 -3.24 -9.63
N GLN A 139 -1.57 -2.04 -9.95
CA GLN A 139 -2.99 -1.79 -10.16
C GLN A 139 -3.54 -2.55 -11.36
N LYS A 140 -2.83 -2.54 -12.49
CA LYS A 140 -3.20 -3.31 -13.69
C LYS A 140 -3.34 -4.80 -13.37
N GLN A 141 -2.37 -5.38 -12.66
CA GLN A 141 -2.41 -6.80 -12.29
C GLN A 141 -3.63 -7.12 -11.40
N LYS A 142 -3.96 -6.24 -10.44
CA LYS A 142 -5.15 -6.40 -9.60
C LYS A 142 -6.44 -6.40 -10.43
N LEU A 143 -6.58 -5.43 -11.34
CA LEU A 143 -7.76 -5.34 -12.21
C LEU A 143 -7.88 -6.52 -13.15
N GLN A 144 -6.76 -7.02 -13.68
CA GLN A 144 -6.77 -8.22 -14.52
C GLN A 144 -7.30 -9.45 -13.78
N ARG A 145 -6.89 -9.65 -12.51
CA ARG A 145 -7.40 -10.76 -11.69
C ARG A 145 -8.91 -10.66 -11.43
N ILE A 146 -9.40 -9.45 -11.18
CA ILE A 146 -10.83 -9.21 -10.96
C ILE A 146 -11.60 -9.50 -12.26
N LEU A 147 -11.09 -9.00 -13.39
CA LEU A 147 -11.71 -9.22 -14.70
C LEU A 147 -11.80 -10.71 -15.03
N THR A 148 -10.71 -11.47 -14.85
CA THR A 148 -10.71 -12.91 -15.12
C THR A 148 -11.71 -13.66 -14.23
N SER A 149 -11.81 -13.28 -12.95
CA SER A 149 -12.79 -13.87 -12.04
C SER A 149 -14.23 -13.65 -12.50
N ILE A 150 -14.56 -12.43 -12.94
CA ILE A 150 -15.90 -12.08 -13.42
C ILE A 150 -16.19 -12.80 -14.74
N GLU A 151 -15.23 -12.90 -15.64
CA GLU A 151 -15.39 -13.62 -16.91
C GLU A 151 -15.62 -15.13 -16.71
N GLU A 152 -14.94 -15.74 -15.73
CA GLU A 152 -15.15 -17.14 -15.37
C GLU A 152 -16.53 -17.38 -14.76
N GLU A 153 -16.97 -16.48 -13.85
CA GLU A 153 -18.31 -16.53 -13.27
C GLU A 153 -19.39 -16.38 -14.35
N ASN A 154 -19.26 -15.38 -15.23
CA ASN A 154 -20.21 -15.19 -16.33
C ASN A 154 -20.30 -16.41 -17.23
N LYS A 155 -19.17 -17.01 -17.63
CA LYS A 155 -19.15 -18.25 -18.42
C LYS A 155 -19.84 -19.41 -17.70
N SER A 156 -19.69 -19.50 -16.38
CA SER A 156 -20.37 -20.51 -15.57
C SER A 156 -21.88 -20.28 -15.55
N LEU A 157 -22.31 -19.03 -15.35
CA LEU A 157 -23.71 -18.63 -15.34
C LEU A 157 -24.37 -18.86 -16.70
N GLU A 158 -23.71 -18.52 -17.81
CA GLU A 158 -24.20 -18.77 -19.16
C GLU A 158 -24.45 -20.27 -19.40
N LYS A 159 -23.52 -21.13 -18.99
CA LYS A 159 -23.68 -22.59 -19.08
C LYS A 159 -24.87 -23.08 -18.25
N ALA A 160 -25.02 -22.57 -17.02
CA ALA A 160 -26.14 -22.91 -16.15
C ALA A 160 -27.49 -22.46 -16.74
N MET A 161 -27.54 -21.26 -17.33
CA MET A 161 -28.71 -20.71 -18.00
C MET A 161 -29.10 -21.54 -19.23
N ALA A 162 -28.15 -21.87 -20.10
CA ALA A 162 -28.40 -22.72 -21.27
C ALA A 162 -28.93 -24.11 -20.85
N HIS A 163 -28.38 -24.69 -19.78
CA HIS A 163 -28.87 -25.96 -19.23
C HIS A 163 -30.31 -25.85 -18.72
N ARG A 164 -30.62 -24.80 -17.94
CA ARG A 164 -31.97 -24.55 -17.43
C ARG A 164 -32.98 -24.32 -18.56
N GLN A 165 -32.61 -23.55 -19.58
CA GLN A 165 -33.47 -23.29 -20.73
C GLN A 165 -33.81 -24.58 -21.48
N LYS A 166 -32.82 -25.44 -21.74
CA LYS A 166 -33.05 -26.76 -22.36
C LYS A 166 -33.98 -27.64 -21.51
N HIS A 167 -33.82 -27.63 -20.18
CA HIS A 167 -34.70 -28.37 -19.29
C HIS A 167 -36.14 -27.84 -19.32
N LEU A 168 -36.30 -26.51 -19.33
CA LEU A 168 -37.60 -25.84 -19.39
C LEU A 168 -38.32 -26.15 -20.71
N GLU A 169 -37.63 -26.07 -21.84
CA GLU A 169 -38.16 -26.46 -23.15
C GLU A 169 -38.61 -27.93 -23.19
N ALA A 170 -37.81 -28.84 -22.62
CA ALA A 170 -38.18 -30.25 -22.54
C ALA A 170 -39.41 -30.48 -21.66
N SER A 171 -39.50 -29.78 -20.53
CA SER A 171 -40.67 -29.83 -19.64
C SER A 171 -41.92 -29.26 -20.33
N GLN A 172 -41.78 -28.15 -21.05
CA GLN A 172 -42.88 -27.54 -21.80
C GLN A 172 -43.42 -28.49 -22.87
N LYS A 173 -42.55 -29.12 -23.67
CA LYS A 173 -42.96 -30.12 -24.67
C LYS A 173 -43.71 -31.31 -24.04
N LYS A 174 -43.27 -31.79 -22.88
CA LYS A 174 -43.98 -32.86 -22.15
C LYS A 174 -45.36 -32.42 -21.69
N LEU A 175 -45.49 -31.18 -21.21
CA LEU A 175 -46.76 -30.63 -20.77
C LEU A 175 -47.72 -30.47 -21.96
N GLU A 176 -47.25 -29.91 -23.08
CA GLU A 176 -48.02 -29.79 -24.32
C GLU A 176 -48.50 -31.15 -24.84
N ALA A 177 -47.63 -32.15 -24.87
CA ALA A 177 -47.99 -33.51 -25.29
C ALA A 177 -49.05 -34.14 -24.37
N LYS A 178 -48.94 -33.93 -23.05
CA LYS A 178 -49.92 -34.43 -22.08
C LYS A 178 -51.27 -33.72 -22.24
N THR A 179 -51.26 -32.41 -22.43
CA THR A 179 -52.47 -31.62 -22.70
C THR A 179 -53.16 -32.08 -23.99
N GLN A 180 -52.40 -32.29 -25.08
CA GLN A 180 -52.95 -32.83 -26.33
C GLN A 180 -53.56 -34.22 -26.15
N ASN A 181 -52.89 -35.11 -25.42
CA ASN A 181 -53.44 -36.44 -25.12
C ASN A 181 -54.76 -36.33 -24.35
N ILE A 182 -54.83 -35.48 -23.31
CA ILE A 182 -56.07 -35.24 -22.56
C ILE A 182 -57.19 -34.76 -23.50
N HIS A 183 -56.92 -33.79 -24.39
CA HIS A 183 -57.90 -33.34 -25.36
C HIS A 183 -58.38 -34.47 -26.30
N GLN A 184 -57.47 -35.28 -26.84
CA GLN A 184 -57.84 -36.42 -27.68
C GLN A 184 -58.68 -37.46 -26.93
N THR A 185 -58.35 -37.76 -25.68
CA THR A 185 -59.14 -38.68 -24.85
C THR A 185 -60.53 -38.12 -24.55
N TYR A 186 -60.64 -36.81 -24.35
CA TYR A 186 -61.93 -36.15 -24.17
C TYR A 186 -62.78 -36.24 -25.44
N ASP A 187 -62.23 -35.90 -26.60
CA ASP A 187 -62.94 -35.92 -27.89
C ASP A 187 -63.42 -37.33 -28.27
N THR A 188 -62.58 -38.34 -28.04
CA THR A 188 -62.94 -39.74 -28.30
C THR A 188 -64.02 -40.25 -27.35
N CYS A 189 -63.91 -39.95 -26.04
CA CYS A 189 -64.97 -40.28 -25.07
C CYS A 189 -66.29 -39.60 -25.43
N TRP A 190 -66.25 -38.32 -25.81
CA TRP A 190 -67.42 -37.55 -26.21
C TRP A 190 -68.07 -38.11 -27.48
N GLY A 191 -67.27 -38.40 -28.51
CA GLY A 191 -67.74 -39.03 -29.75
C GLY A 191 -68.37 -40.41 -29.52
N ASN A 192 -67.74 -41.25 -28.69
CA ASN A 192 -68.29 -42.54 -28.30
C ASN A 192 -69.61 -42.39 -27.54
N MET A 193 -69.73 -41.42 -26.62
CA MET A 193 -70.96 -41.16 -25.90
C MET A 193 -72.09 -40.67 -26.82
N ALA A 194 -71.77 -39.86 -27.83
CA ALA A 194 -72.72 -39.44 -28.86
C ALA A 194 -73.19 -40.62 -29.73
N LEU A 195 -72.29 -41.50 -30.17
CA LEU A 195 -72.65 -42.72 -30.90
C LEU A 195 -73.51 -43.66 -30.06
N MET A 196 -73.19 -43.85 -28.79
CA MET A 196 -74.00 -44.65 -27.86
C MET A 196 -75.39 -44.06 -27.64
N SER A 197 -75.52 -42.73 -27.64
CA SER A 197 -76.83 -42.05 -27.60
C SER A 197 -77.61 -42.28 -28.90
N GLN A 198 -76.97 -42.17 -30.06
CA GLN A 198 -77.62 -42.44 -31.35
C GLN A 198 -78.06 -43.89 -31.48
N LEU A 199 -77.22 -44.85 -31.12
CA LEU A 199 -77.56 -46.28 -31.10
C LEU A 199 -78.74 -46.56 -30.17
N ARG A 200 -78.72 -46.01 -28.95
CA ARG A 200 -79.83 -46.10 -28.01
C ARG A 200 -81.12 -45.55 -28.60
N ASN A 201 -81.08 -44.38 -29.22
CA ASN A 201 -82.25 -43.77 -29.86
C ASN A 201 -82.75 -44.62 -31.03
N SER A 202 -81.86 -45.21 -31.83
CA SER A 202 -82.24 -46.10 -32.94
C SER A 202 -82.89 -47.42 -32.47
N LEU A 203 -82.38 -47.99 -31.37
CA LEU A 203 -82.96 -49.20 -30.77
C LEU A 203 -84.36 -48.94 -30.24
N ILE A 204 -84.57 -47.79 -29.58
CA ILE A 204 -85.89 -47.38 -29.08
C ILE A 204 -86.90 -47.25 -30.24
N GLN A 205 -86.47 -46.72 -31.38
CA GLN A 205 -87.33 -46.60 -32.57
C GLN A 205 -87.70 -47.97 -33.17
N GLN A 206 -86.79 -48.94 -33.19
CA GLN A 206 -87.07 -50.30 -33.68
C GLN A 206 -88.02 -51.10 -32.78
N THR A 207 -88.01 -50.86 -31.47
CA THR A 207 -88.94 -51.52 -30.52
C THR A 207 -90.36 -50.95 -30.50
N LEU A 208 -90.61 -49.83 -31.19
CA LEU A 208 -91.90 -49.15 -31.25
C LEU A 208 -92.64 -49.33 -32.59
N GLN A 209 -92.15 -50.22 -33.46
CA GLN A 209 -92.84 -50.73 -34.66
C GLN A 209 -93.28 -52.18 -34.46
#